data_AF-A0A0D9A2Z3-F1
#
_entry.id   AF-A0A0D9A2Z3-F1
#
_cell.length_a   1.000
_cell.length_b   1.000
_cell.length_c   1.000
_cell.angle_alpha   90.00
_cell.angle_beta   90.00
_cell.angle_gamma   90.00
#
_symmetry.space_group_name_H-M   'P 1'
#
loop_
_entity.id
_entity.type
_entity.pdbx_description
1 polymer ?
#
loop_
_entity_poly.entity_id
_entity_poly.type
_entity_poly.pdbx_seq_one_letter_code
_entity_poly.pdbx_strand_id
1 'polypeptide(L)'
;MIDYPEGLPYPLRENYGLEPVSPMTRSKLGNGRSEARRKFKNVPVLVNVIWELDAGQAQIFEAFFEYTLVSGVKKFECPLLTPLGLDKYTAEFDDIYKGGYLTKLNHWRYTAQLWLLKRPLIDKEWLDYGPEYVLHSDIIDIALNRDWPEA
;
A
#
# COMPACT_ATOMS: atom_id res chain seq x y z
N MET A 1 14.60 8.79 -5.56
CA MET A 1 13.16 8.56 -5.36
C MET A 1 12.65 9.70 -4.48
N ILE A 2 11.37 10.10 -4.54
CA ILE A 2 10.87 11.15 -3.64
C ILE A 2 10.51 10.47 -2.33
N ASP A 3 11.09 10.95 -1.23
CA ASP A 3 10.82 10.39 0.09
C ASP A 3 9.53 10.98 0.69
N TYR A 4 8.89 10.21 1.55
CA TYR A 4 7.78 10.71 2.37
C TYR A 4 8.29 11.83 3.29
N PRO A 5 7.59 12.96 3.39
CA PRO A 5 8.04 14.08 4.20
C PRO A 5 8.10 13.71 5.69
N GLU A 6 9.18 14.10 6.36
CA GLU A 6 9.37 13.87 7.79
C GLU A 6 8.32 14.64 8.61
N GLY A 7 7.83 14.03 9.68
CA GLY A 7 6.84 14.64 10.60
C GLY A 7 5.38 14.49 10.18
N LEU A 8 5.09 13.98 8.97
CA LEU A 8 3.74 13.50 8.64
C LEU A 8 3.50 12.12 9.25
N PRO A 9 2.31 11.86 9.84
CA PRO A 9 1.94 10.54 10.27
C PRO A 9 1.80 9.61 9.07
N TYR A 10 1.93 8.31 9.31
CA TYR A 10 1.71 7.32 8.26
C TYR A 10 0.24 7.30 7.85
N PRO A 11 -0.05 7.12 6.54
CA PRO A 11 -1.41 6.97 6.08
C PRO A 11 -2.10 5.81 6.81
N LEU A 12 -3.19 6.13 7.47
CA LEU A 12 -4.13 5.17 8.01
C LEU A 12 -4.91 4.53 6.85
N ARG A 13 -5.30 3.28 7.05
CA ARG A 13 -6.22 2.60 6.14
C ARG A 13 -7.56 2.42 6.84
N GLU A 14 -8.50 3.31 6.57
CA GLU A 14 -9.90 3.10 6.93
C GLU A 14 -10.61 2.52 5.69
N ASN A 15 -11.33 1.40 5.85
CA ASN A 15 -11.89 0.57 4.77
C ASN A 15 -10.85 -0.12 3.88
N TYR A 16 -10.13 -1.08 4.46
CA TYR A 16 -9.17 -1.96 3.79
C TYR A 16 -9.78 -2.71 2.59
N GLY A 17 -9.58 -2.18 1.39
CA GLY A 17 -9.64 -2.91 0.15
C GLY A 17 -8.35 -2.68 -0.61
N LEU A 18 -7.47 -3.70 -0.69
CA LEU A 18 -6.54 -3.74 -1.82
C LEU A 18 -7.40 -4.10 -3.02
N GLU A 19 -7.53 -3.19 -3.98
CA GLU A 19 -8.29 -3.44 -5.20
C GLU A 19 -7.30 -3.79 -6.32
N PRO A 20 -6.89 -5.07 -6.46
CA PRO A 20 -6.01 -5.47 -7.53
C PRO A 20 -6.74 -5.36 -8.86
N VAL A 21 -6.15 -4.63 -9.80
CA VAL A 21 -6.63 -4.62 -11.18
C VAL A 21 -6.47 -6.01 -11.77
N SER A 22 -7.47 -6.50 -12.49
CA SER A 22 -7.37 -7.82 -13.13
C SER A 22 -6.24 -7.84 -14.16
N PRO A 23 -5.23 -8.71 -14.01
CA PRO A 23 -4.22 -8.90 -15.03
C PRO A 23 -4.65 -9.90 -16.12
N MET A 24 -5.84 -10.48 -15.98
CA MET A 24 -6.30 -11.58 -16.82
C MET A 24 -7.14 -11.04 -17.98
N THR A 25 -6.84 -11.49 -19.19
CA THR A 25 -7.72 -11.32 -20.35
C THR A 25 -8.23 -12.68 -20.77
N ARG A 26 -9.54 -12.79 -21.00
CA ARG A 26 -10.22 -14.02 -21.41
C ARG A 26 -10.77 -13.85 -22.83
N SER A 27 -10.50 -14.81 -23.71
CA SER A 27 -11.04 -14.87 -25.07
C SER A 27 -11.86 -16.14 -25.27
N LYS A 28 -13.02 -16.03 -25.93
CA LYS A 28 -13.91 -17.16 -26.23
C LYS A 28 -13.48 -17.84 -27.54
N LEU A 29 -13.38 -19.15 -27.52
CA LEU A 29 -13.10 -19.99 -28.67
C LEU A 29 -14.41 -20.40 -29.36
N GLY A 30 -14.35 -20.68 -30.67
CA GLY A 30 -15.52 -21.06 -31.47
C GLY A 30 -16.23 -22.34 -31.00
N ASN A 31 -15.53 -23.18 -30.23
CA ASN A 31 -16.08 -24.40 -29.60
C ASN A 31 -16.74 -24.15 -28.23
N GLY A 32 -16.94 -22.89 -27.82
CA GLY A 32 -17.56 -22.53 -26.55
C GLY A 32 -16.63 -22.51 -25.34
N ARG A 33 -15.37 -22.98 -25.48
CA ARG A 33 -14.35 -22.87 -24.41
C ARG A 33 -13.82 -21.44 -24.33
N SER A 34 -13.21 -21.09 -23.20
CA SER A 34 -12.53 -19.80 -23.04
C SER A 34 -11.10 -20.02 -22.60
N GLU A 35 -10.18 -19.31 -23.25
CA GLU A 35 -8.76 -19.31 -22.87
C GLU A 35 -8.43 -18.01 -22.14
N ALA A 36 -7.62 -18.12 -21.09
CA ALA A 36 -7.21 -17.01 -20.25
C ALA A 36 -5.71 -16.83 -20.34
N ARG A 37 -5.26 -15.59 -20.49
CA ARG A 37 -3.84 -15.23 -20.47
C ARG A 37 -3.56 -14.08 -19.52
N ARG A 38 -2.35 -14.07 -18.97
CA ARG A 38 -1.83 -12.96 -18.16
C ARG A 38 -1.35 -11.85 -19.09
N LYS A 39 -1.98 -10.67 -19.00
CA LYS A 39 -1.63 -9.48 -19.78
C LYS A 39 -0.44 -8.72 -19.20
N PHE A 40 -0.34 -8.66 -17.87
CA PHE A 40 0.70 -7.90 -17.16
C PHE A 40 1.41 -8.74 -16.11
N LYS A 41 2.75 -8.65 -16.07
CA LYS A 41 3.56 -9.26 -15.01
C LYS A 41 3.51 -8.42 -13.73
N ASN A 42 3.72 -7.12 -13.83
CA ASN A 42 3.60 -6.20 -12.71
C ASN A 42 2.22 -5.56 -12.76
N VAL A 43 1.39 -5.92 -11.79
CA VAL A 43 0.01 -5.49 -11.71
C VAL A 43 -0.04 -4.41 -10.64
N PRO A 44 -0.36 -3.17 -11.00
CA PRO A 44 -0.46 -2.13 -10.01
C PRO A 44 -1.73 -2.37 -9.17
N VAL A 45 -1.67 -2.01 -7.89
CA VAL A 45 -2.77 -2.20 -6.94
C VAL A 45 -3.26 -0.84 -6.49
N LEU A 46 -4.57 -0.60 -6.58
CA LEU A 46 -5.19 0.59 -6.03
C LEU A 46 -5.41 0.41 -4.53
N VAL A 47 -5.01 1.41 -3.76
CA VAL A 47 -5.16 1.42 -2.31
C VAL A 47 -5.74 2.75 -1.86
N ASN A 48 -6.84 2.66 -1.13
CA ASN A 48 -7.44 3.78 -0.44
C ASN A 48 -6.63 4.06 0.84
N VAL A 49 -6.20 5.32 0.99
CA VAL A 49 -5.44 5.80 2.14
C VAL A 49 -6.10 7.03 2.74
N ILE A 50 -5.95 7.19 4.05
CA ILE A 50 -6.45 8.31 4.82
C ILE A 50 -5.31 8.90 5.64
N TRP A 51 -5.19 10.22 5.66
CA TRP A 51 -4.33 10.93 6.59
C TRP A 51 -5.20 11.71 7.57
N GLU A 52 -4.96 11.52 8.86
CA GLU A 52 -5.45 12.42 9.90
C GLU A 52 -4.27 13.30 10.35
N LEU A 53 -4.39 14.60 10.08
CA LEU A 53 -3.31 15.55 10.20
C LEU A 53 -3.69 16.70 11.14
N ASP A 54 -2.74 17.18 11.93
CA ASP A 54 -2.87 18.47 12.60
C ASP A 54 -2.81 19.62 11.59
N ALA A 55 -3.25 20.82 11.97
CA ALA A 55 -3.24 21.98 11.06
C ALA A 55 -1.87 22.25 10.39
N GLY A 56 -0.76 22.12 11.13
CA GLY A 56 0.58 22.29 10.57
C GLY A 56 0.96 21.16 9.60
N GLN A 57 0.58 19.93 9.93
CA GLN A 57 0.81 18.77 9.06
C GLN A 57 -0.03 18.85 7.78
N ALA A 58 -1.26 19.35 7.86
CA ALA A 58 -2.12 19.58 6.71
C ALA A 58 -1.50 20.57 5.71
N GLN A 59 -0.94 21.69 6.19
CA GLN A 59 -0.23 22.66 5.34
C GLN A 59 0.99 22.03 4.64
N ILE A 60 1.77 21.23 5.38
CA ILE A 60 2.93 20.51 4.82
C ILE A 60 2.48 19.49 3.77
N PHE A 61 1.39 18.77 4.02
CA PHE A 61 0.84 17.79 3.08
C PHE A 61 0.41 18.45 1.77
N GLU A 62 -0.31 19.57 1.82
CA GLU A 62 -0.75 20.31 0.63
C GLU A 62 0.45 20.86 -0.16
N ALA A 63 1.43 21.44 0.54
CA ALA A 63 2.67 21.91 -0.09
C ALA A 63 3.48 20.76 -0.72
N PHE A 64 3.55 19.61 -0.06
CA PHE A 64 4.22 18.42 -0.57
C PHE A 64 3.54 17.89 -1.83
N PHE A 65 2.21 17.82 -1.83
CA PHE A 65 1.43 17.39 -2.99
C PHE A 65 1.65 18.32 -4.19
N GLU A 66 1.56 19.63 -3.98
CA GLU A 66 1.67 20.60 -5.07
C GLU A 66 3.10 20.75 -5.57
N TYR A 67 4.05 21.05 -4.68
CA TYR A 67 5.41 21.42 -5.08
C TYR A 67 6.32 20.22 -5.30
N THR A 68 6.25 19.19 -4.45
CA THR A 68 7.17 18.05 -4.51
C THR A 68 6.66 17.00 -5.49
N LEU A 69 5.37 16.64 -5.38
CA LEU A 69 4.75 15.64 -6.25
C LEU A 69 4.26 16.19 -7.58
N VAL A 70 4.30 17.50 -7.80
CA VAL A 70 3.78 18.17 -9.01
C VAL A 70 2.32 17.77 -9.21
N SER A 71 1.51 18.15 -8.23
CA SER A 71 0.08 17.84 -8.15
C SER A 71 -0.23 16.34 -8.29
N GLY A 72 0.60 15.48 -7.69
CA GLY A 72 0.41 14.03 -7.62
C GLY A 72 1.00 13.21 -8.79
N VAL A 73 1.58 13.85 -9.81
CA VAL A 73 2.13 13.16 -11.01
C VAL A 73 3.40 12.36 -10.70
N LYS A 74 4.20 12.79 -9.72
CA LYS A 74 5.44 12.08 -9.38
C LYS A 74 5.21 10.96 -8.37
N LYS A 75 5.97 9.88 -8.58
CA LYS A 75 6.06 8.73 -7.67
C LYS A 75 6.87 9.07 -6.43
N PHE A 76 6.45 8.53 -5.30
CA PHE A 76 7.12 8.69 -4.01
C PHE A 76 7.15 7.39 -3.21
N GLU A 77 8.03 7.32 -2.22
CA GLU A 77 8.04 6.27 -1.21
C GLU A 77 6.96 6.56 -0.18
N CYS A 78 5.98 5.66 -0.06
CA CYS A 78 4.91 5.77 0.90
C CYS A 78 5.04 4.63 1.92
N PRO A 79 5.22 4.93 3.23
CA PRO A 79 5.20 3.92 4.27
C PRO A 79 3.76 3.39 4.43
N LEU A 80 3.56 2.11 4.17
CA LEU A 80 2.24 1.48 4.22
C LEU A 80 2.30 0.17 5.02
N LEU A 81 1.32 -0.02 5.89
CA LEU A 81 1.12 -1.29 6.58
C LEU A 81 0.45 -2.27 5.62
N THR A 82 1.07 -3.39 5.28
CA THR A 82 0.48 -4.47 4.47
C THR A 82 0.40 -5.76 5.30
N PRO A 83 -0.20 -6.85 4.79
CA PRO A 83 -0.12 -8.14 5.49
C PRO A 83 1.31 -8.64 5.75
N LEU A 84 2.32 -8.09 5.05
CA LEU A 84 3.74 -8.38 5.29
C LEU A 84 4.34 -7.57 6.43
N GLY A 85 3.63 -6.56 6.94
CA GLY A 85 4.13 -5.59 7.90
C GLY A 85 4.20 -4.16 7.35
N LEU A 86 4.79 -3.27 8.14
CA LEU A 86 5.00 -1.86 7.78
C LEU A 86 6.27 -1.74 6.95
N ASP A 87 6.13 -1.33 5.69
CA ASP A 87 7.28 -1.15 4.79
C ASP A 87 7.04 0.03 3.83
N LYS A 88 8.11 0.49 3.18
CA LYS A 88 8.06 1.59 2.20
C LYS A 88 7.79 1.03 0.82
N TYR A 89 6.72 1.52 0.19
CA TYR A 89 6.36 1.13 -1.16
C TYR A 89 6.39 2.31 -2.12
N THR A 90 6.72 2.04 -3.39
CA THR A 90 6.56 3.04 -4.44
C THR A 90 5.08 3.24 -4.74
N ALA A 91 4.58 4.44 -4.46
CA ALA A 91 3.22 4.85 -4.69
C ALA A 91 3.13 6.06 -5.64
N GLU A 92 1.99 6.20 -6.29
CA GLU A 92 1.62 7.31 -7.17
C GLU A 92 0.15 7.64 -6.91
N PHE A 93 -0.24 8.92 -6.99
CA PHE A 93 -1.65 9.29 -6.84
C PHE A 93 -2.42 8.90 -8.11
N ASP A 94 -3.58 8.27 -7.96
CA ASP A 94 -4.48 7.98 -9.09
C ASP A 94 -5.18 9.26 -9.59
N ASP A 95 -5.61 10.09 -8.64
CA ASP A 95 -6.25 11.37 -8.86
C ASP A 95 -5.97 12.30 -7.67
N ILE A 96 -6.46 13.54 -7.74
CA ILE A 96 -6.42 14.47 -6.63
C ILE A 96 -7.09 13.86 -5.39
N TYR A 97 -6.47 14.08 -4.22
CA TYR A 97 -7.04 13.64 -2.95
C TYR A 97 -8.35 14.40 -2.64
N LYS A 98 -9.24 13.76 -1.88
CA LYS A 98 -10.42 14.39 -1.28
C LYS A 98 -10.08 14.74 0.16
N GLY A 99 -10.08 16.02 0.51
CA GLY A 99 -9.65 16.42 1.85
C GLY A 99 -10.08 17.81 2.26
N GLY A 100 -9.53 18.25 3.39
CA GLY A 100 -9.94 19.48 4.07
C GLY A 100 -11.15 19.30 4.98
N TYR A 101 -11.50 18.06 5.35
CA TYR A 101 -12.60 17.81 6.27
C TYR A 101 -12.12 17.93 7.72
N LEU A 102 -12.67 18.90 8.44
CA LEU A 102 -12.46 19.04 9.87
C LEU A 102 -13.19 17.90 10.59
N THR A 103 -12.45 16.96 11.18
CA THR A 103 -13.03 15.78 11.85
C THR A 103 -13.14 15.97 13.36
N LYS A 104 -12.19 16.72 13.95
CA LYS A 104 -12.12 17.08 15.39
C LYS A 104 -11.70 18.56 15.54
N LEU A 105 -11.51 19.03 16.78
CA LEU A 105 -11.21 20.44 17.09
C LEU A 105 -10.08 21.06 16.25
N ASN A 106 -9.04 20.28 15.91
CA ASN A 106 -7.92 20.76 15.08
C ASN A 106 -7.27 19.66 14.20
N HIS A 107 -8.04 18.62 13.86
CA HIS A 107 -7.57 17.55 12.97
C HIS A 107 -8.30 17.57 11.64
N TRP A 108 -7.53 17.45 10.57
CA TRP A 108 -7.95 17.48 9.19
C TRP A 108 -7.80 16.10 8.57
N ARG A 109 -8.86 15.63 7.91
CA ARG A 109 -8.88 14.33 7.25
C ARG A 109 -8.73 14.51 5.74
N TYR A 110 -7.75 13.81 5.19
CA TYR A 110 -7.49 13.70 3.76
C TYR A 110 -7.61 12.24 3.33
N THR A 111 -8.21 11.99 2.18
CA THR A 111 -8.44 10.65 1.64
C THR A 111 -7.99 10.61 0.18
N ALA A 112 -7.27 9.57 -0.23
CA ALA A 112 -6.82 9.44 -1.62
C ALA A 112 -6.73 7.99 -2.07
N GLN A 113 -6.66 7.81 -3.39
CA GLN A 113 -6.34 6.54 -4.03
C GLN A 113 -4.90 6.58 -4.54
N LEU A 114 -4.13 5.58 -4.13
CA LEU A 114 -2.73 5.41 -4.53
C LEU A 114 -2.55 4.15 -5.37
N TRP A 115 -1.83 4.29 -6.47
CA TRP A 115 -1.27 3.19 -7.25
C TRP A 115 0.01 2.68 -6.62
N LEU A 116 -0.02 1.45 -6.13
CA LEU A 116 1.18 0.69 -5.76
C LEU A 116 1.73 -0.02 -6.99
N LEU A 117 2.96 0.32 -7.39
CA LEU A 117 3.58 -0.26 -8.59
C LEU A 117 3.91 -1.76 -8.43
N LYS A 118 4.22 -2.18 -7.21
CA LYS A 118 4.48 -3.57 -6.87
C LYS A 118 3.49 -4.02 -5.82
N ARG A 119 2.82 -5.14 -6.10
CA ARG A 119 1.96 -5.80 -5.11
C ARG A 119 2.83 -6.32 -3.95
N PRO A 120 2.47 -6.05 -2.69
CA PRO A 120 3.11 -6.69 -1.55
C PRO A 120 2.77 -8.18 -1.59
N LEU A 121 3.77 -8.99 -1.91
CA LEU A 121 3.67 -10.45 -1.98
C LEU A 121 4.87 -11.04 -1.26
N ILE A 122 4.67 -12.19 -0.61
CA ILE A 122 5.78 -13.04 -0.22
C ILE A 122 6.50 -13.53 -1.48
N ASP A 123 7.80 -13.81 -1.35
CA ASP A 123 8.55 -14.44 -2.42
C ASP A 123 8.02 -15.83 -2.76
N LYS A 124 8.27 -16.26 -3.99
CA LYS A 124 7.75 -17.54 -4.51
C LYS A 124 8.22 -18.74 -3.68
N GLU A 125 9.44 -18.68 -3.15
CA GLU A 125 10.03 -19.76 -2.36
C GLU A 125 9.28 -19.99 -1.05
N TRP A 126 8.83 -18.93 -0.39
CA TRP A 126 8.00 -19.04 0.82
C TRP A 126 6.65 -19.68 0.53
N LEU A 127 6.07 -19.42 -0.64
CA LEU A 127 4.84 -20.09 -1.08
C LEU A 127 5.07 -21.58 -1.38
N ASP A 128 6.17 -21.90 -2.07
CA ASP A 128 6.46 -23.26 -2.55
C ASP A 128 6.95 -24.20 -1.44
N TYR A 129 7.74 -23.68 -0.49
CA TYR A 129 8.49 -24.50 0.48
C TYR A 129 8.20 -24.17 1.95
N GLY A 130 7.66 -22.99 2.25
CA GLY A 130 7.51 -22.51 3.62
C GLY A 130 6.13 -21.93 4.01
N PRO A 131 4.99 -22.39 3.47
CA PRO A 131 3.70 -21.78 3.79
C PRO A 131 3.34 -21.95 5.28
N GLU A 132 3.70 -23.08 5.89
CA GLU A 132 3.44 -23.34 7.32
C GLU A 132 4.18 -22.35 8.22
N TYR A 133 5.42 -21.97 7.88
CA TYR A 133 6.19 -20.98 8.65
C TYR A 133 5.57 -19.58 8.58
N VAL A 134 4.99 -19.21 7.44
CA VAL A 134 4.31 -17.92 7.28
C VAL A 134 3.02 -17.91 8.12
N LEU A 135 2.24 -18.99 8.07
CA LEU A 135 0.99 -19.13 8.82
C LEU A 135 1.20 -19.18 10.34
N HIS A 136 2.32 -19.75 10.79
CA HIS A 136 2.67 -19.91 12.21
C HIS A 136 3.83 -19.02 12.64
N SER A 137 3.99 -17.87 11.97
CA SER A 137 5.06 -16.91 12.24
C SER A 137 5.01 -16.35 13.67
N ASP A 138 3.81 -16.26 14.26
CA ASP A 138 3.57 -15.89 15.64
C ASP A 138 4.18 -16.89 16.64
N ILE A 139 4.06 -18.20 16.36
CA ILE A 139 4.65 -19.25 17.20
C ILE A 139 6.18 -19.16 17.18
N ILE A 140 6.75 -18.90 16.00
CA ILE A 140 8.19 -18.73 15.83
C ILE A 140 8.66 -17.52 16.64
N ASP A 141 7.96 -16.39 16.55
CA ASP A 141 8.29 -15.16 17.28
C ASP A 141 8.23 -15.37 18.80
N ILE A 142 7.20 -16.04 19.31
CA ILE A 142 7.09 -16.38 20.74
C ILE A 142 8.24 -17.28 21.19
N ALA A 143 8.55 -18.33 20.43
CA ALA A 143 9.62 -19.27 20.77
C ALA A 143 11.00 -18.57 20.78
N LEU A 144 11.24 -17.69 19.81
CA LEU A 144 12.47 -16.91 19.73
C LEU A 144 12.60 -15.96 20.92
N ASN A 145 11.55 -15.22 21.27
CA ASN A 145 11.60 -14.27 22.39
C ASN A 145 11.70 -14.96 23.76
N ARG A 146 11.22 -16.20 23.88
CA ARG A 146 11.18 -16.93 25.15
C ARG A 146 12.43 -17.76 25.41
N ASP A 147 12.86 -18.53 24.41
CA ASP A 147 13.83 -19.61 24.60
C ASP A 147 15.18 -19.33 23.90
N TRP A 148 15.31 -18.22 23.15
CA TRP A 148 16.58 -17.88 22.53
C TRP A 148 17.57 -17.39 23.58
N PRO A 149 18.78 -17.96 23.64
CA PRO A 149 19.78 -17.53 24.61
C PRO A 149 20.14 -16.06 24.34
N GLU A 150 20.08 -15.24 25.37
CA GLU A 150 20.70 -13.92 25.36
C GLU A 150 22.20 -14.13 25.11
N ALA A 151 22.70 -13.61 24.00
CA ALA A 151 24.12 -13.61 23.67
C ALA A 151 24.86 -12.55 24.49
#